data_AF-A0A928T9X9-F1
#
_entry.id   AF-A0A928T9X9-F1
#
_cell.length_a   1.000
_cell.length_b   1.000
_cell.length_c   1.000
_cell.angle_alpha   90.00
_cell.angle_beta   90.00
_cell.angle_gamma   90.00
#
_symmetry.space_group_name_H-M   'P 1'
#
loop_
_entity.id
_entity.type
_entity.pdbx_description
1 polymer ?
#
loop_
_entity_poly.entity_id
_entity_poly.type
_entity_poly.pdbx_seq_one_letter_code
_entity_poly.pdbx_strand_id
1 'polypeptide(L)'
;MNASAKLLALPAAAAAVLLLALASPASAQQGYYAAGHYAAPQAQAAYAHAQNQAAWAAYYQQQANAQAWAAYHAQQAAAAAAARQAAPAAGNAQIRFDGRFATVGSSAPMRLQHAVYAANTLQNKPYVRGGGHSRVEDSAYDCSGSVSYVLIKAGLLRSPLSSAAFASYGEPGPGRFITIWVKPGEHVFMTICGLRMDTFGQVTGEGPRWRTKSRSYAGFTPRHPAGL
;
A
#
# COMPACT_ATOMS: atom_id res chain seq x y z
N MET A 1 56.43 -69.14 44.29
CA MET A 1 57.73 -69.73 43.94
C MET A 1 58.41 -68.84 42.91
N ASN A 2 59.44 -68.15 43.40
CA ASN A 2 60.67 -67.66 42.79
C ASN A 2 60.74 -66.94 41.43
N ALA A 3 61.28 -65.72 41.58
CA ALA A 3 62.41 -65.08 40.89
C ALA A 3 62.08 -64.26 39.63
N SER A 4 62.09 -62.92 39.66
CA SER A 4 63.20 -61.96 39.92
C SER A 4 64.19 -61.84 38.76
N ALA A 5 64.15 -60.68 38.09
CA ALA A 5 65.36 -59.88 37.83
C ALA A 5 64.97 -58.39 37.79
N LYS A 6 65.39 -57.69 38.84
CA LYS A 6 65.45 -56.23 39.02
C LYS A 6 66.61 -55.65 38.20
N LEU A 7 66.56 -54.35 37.89
CA LEU A 7 67.37 -53.25 38.48
C LEU A 7 67.38 -52.03 37.53
N LEU A 8 66.79 -50.90 37.94
CA LEU A 8 67.42 -49.64 38.43
C LEU A 8 67.94 -48.73 37.28
N ALA A 9 67.85 -47.40 37.30
CA ALA A 9 67.57 -46.41 38.34
C ALA A 9 67.18 -45.03 37.72
N LEU A 10 66.57 -44.16 38.53
CA LEU A 10 66.18 -42.74 38.28
C LEU A 10 67.41 -41.76 38.30
N PRO A 11 67.26 -40.41 38.48
CA PRO A 11 66.83 -39.34 37.55
C PRO A 11 67.88 -38.18 37.48
N ALA A 12 67.68 -37.12 36.65
CA ALA A 12 67.92 -35.68 36.96
C ALA A 12 68.15 -34.75 35.74
N ALA A 13 67.44 -33.62 35.76
CA ALA A 13 67.84 -32.24 35.43
C ALA A 13 68.38 -31.80 34.03
N ALA A 14 67.59 -30.91 33.41
CA ALA A 14 67.93 -29.59 32.85
C ALA A 14 69.12 -29.41 31.87
N ALA A 15 68.83 -28.94 30.65
CA ALA A 15 69.28 -27.64 30.12
C ALA A 15 68.80 -27.43 28.67
N ALA A 16 68.27 -26.24 28.39
CA ALA A 16 67.92 -25.79 27.06
C ALA A 16 69.19 -25.42 26.26
N VAL A 17 69.24 -25.78 24.98
CA VAL A 17 70.09 -25.12 23.98
C VAL A 17 69.25 -24.85 22.74
N LEU A 18 69.04 -23.56 22.49
CA LEU A 18 68.43 -23.00 21.28
C LEU A 18 69.49 -23.01 20.18
N LEU A 19 69.27 -23.76 19.09
CA LEU A 19 70.05 -23.68 17.85
C LEU A 19 69.13 -23.21 16.73
N LEU A 20 69.24 -21.92 16.42
CA LEU A 20 68.59 -21.28 15.27
C LEU A 20 69.45 -21.56 14.03
N ALA A 21 69.00 -22.43 13.13
CA ALA A 21 69.57 -22.57 11.78
C ALA A 21 68.62 -21.93 10.77
N LEU A 22 69.14 -20.90 10.10
CA LEU A 22 68.46 -20.09 9.08
C LEU A 22 68.31 -20.87 7.76
N ALA A 23 67.24 -20.52 7.03
CA ALA A 23 66.59 -21.26 5.96
C ALA A 23 67.37 -21.43 4.64
N SER A 24 66.87 -22.36 3.82
CA SER A 24 66.46 -22.01 2.44
C SER A 24 65.23 -22.82 2.01
N PRO A 25 64.12 -22.17 1.63
CA PRO A 25 62.91 -22.83 1.15
C PRO A 25 62.93 -22.85 -0.38
N ALA A 26 63.34 -23.95 -1.00
CA ALA A 26 63.36 -24.10 -2.45
C ALA A 26 62.58 -25.34 -2.89
N SER A 27 61.27 -25.41 -2.56
CA SER A 27 60.33 -26.31 -3.26
C SER A 27 58.86 -26.11 -2.92
N ALA A 28 58.50 -25.42 -1.82
CA ALA A 28 57.10 -25.21 -1.45
C ALA A 28 56.44 -23.98 -2.13
N GLN A 29 57.22 -23.14 -2.80
CA GLN A 29 56.74 -21.87 -3.35
C GLN A 29 55.91 -22.11 -4.63
N GLN A 30 56.32 -22.98 -5.56
CA GLN A 30 55.65 -23.13 -6.87
C GLN A 30 54.20 -23.67 -6.84
N GLY A 31 53.76 -24.36 -5.79
CA GLY A 31 52.38 -24.87 -5.69
C GLY A 31 51.35 -23.79 -5.29
N TYR A 32 51.76 -22.78 -4.52
CA TYR A 32 50.84 -21.75 -4.00
C TYR A 32 50.60 -20.59 -4.97
N TYR A 33 51.50 -20.34 -5.93
CA TYR A 33 51.30 -19.34 -7.00
C TYR A 33 50.55 -19.90 -8.22
N ALA A 34 50.21 -21.19 -8.27
CA ALA A 34 49.33 -21.70 -9.33
C ALA A 34 47.86 -21.52 -8.95
N ALA A 35 47.47 -21.85 -7.71
CA ALA A 35 46.06 -21.79 -7.28
C ALA A 35 45.51 -20.36 -7.12
N GLY A 36 46.34 -19.38 -6.73
CA GLY A 36 45.92 -17.99 -6.56
C GLY A 36 45.69 -17.21 -7.87
N HIS A 37 46.37 -17.61 -8.95
CA HIS A 37 46.41 -16.84 -10.20
C HIS A 37 45.28 -17.19 -11.17
N TYR A 38 44.64 -18.36 -11.01
CA TYR A 38 43.43 -18.73 -11.76
C TYR A 38 42.14 -18.40 -10.98
N ALA A 39 42.15 -18.48 -9.65
CA ALA A 39 40.99 -18.19 -8.82
C ALA A 39 40.54 -16.72 -8.90
N ALA A 40 41.47 -15.77 -9.04
CA ALA A 40 41.14 -14.34 -9.12
C ALA A 40 40.41 -13.94 -10.44
N PRO A 41 40.86 -14.34 -11.64
CA PRO A 41 40.11 -14.08 -12.89
C PRO A 41 38.72 -14.74 -12.92
N GLN A 42 38.58 -15.95 -12.36
CA GLN A 42 37.32 -16.69 -12.33
C GLN A 42 36.32 -16.05 -11.35
N ALA A 43 36.79 -15.57 -10.20
CA ALA A 43 35.99 -14.79 -9.27
C ALA A 43 35.55 -13.45 -9.88
N GLN A 44 36.44 -12.77 -10.62
CA GLN A 44 36.11 -11.53 -11.33
C GLN A 44 35.06 -11.77 -12.44
N ALA A 45 35.18 -12.85 -13.20
CA ALA A 45 34.23 -13.23 -14.24
C ALA A 45 32.87 -13.65 -13.66
N ALA A 46 32.86 -14.39 -12.56
CA ALA A 46 31.63 -14.75 -11.83
C ALA A 46 30.93 -13.50 -11.26
N TYR A 47 31.69 -12.53 -10.74
CA TYR A 47 31.16 -11.25 -10.28
C TYR A 47 30.56 -10.42 -11.42
N ALA A 48 31.25 -10.31 -12.56
CA ALA A 48 30.73 -9.63 -13.74
C ALA A 48 29.45 -10.30 -14.30
N HIS A 49 29.39 -11.64 -14.27
CA HIS A 49 28.21 -12.39 -14.68
C HIS A 49 27.03 -12.15 -13.72
N ALA A 50 27.27 -12.17 -12.39
CA ALA A 50 26.23 -11.88 -11.39
C ALA A 50 25.71 -10.44 -11.49
N GLN A 51 26.60 -9.46 -11.73
CA GLN A 51 26.19 -8.06 -11.95
C GLN A 51 25.33 -7.91 -13.21
N ASN A 52 25.70 -8.57 -14.31
CA ASN A 52 24.89 -8.57 -15.53
C ASN A 52 23.53 -9.25 -15.32
N GLN A 53 23.47 -10.37 -14.58
CA GLN A 53 22.20 -11.02 -14.23
C GLN A 53 21.29 -10.11 -13.39
N ALA A 54 21.84 -9.40 -12.40
CA ALA A 54 21.10 -8.43 -11.59
C ALA A 54 20.59 -7.25 -12.44
N ALA A 55 21.41 -6.76 -13.38
CA ALA A 55 21.02 -5.69 -14.30
C ALA A 55 19.85 -6.12 -15.21
N TRP A 56 19.88 -7.35 -15.74
CA TRP A 56 18.76 -7.89 -16.52
C TRP A 56 17.50 -8.09 -15.68
N ALA A 57 17.62 -8.60 -14.45
CA ALA A 57 16.48 -8.76 -13.55
C ALA A 57 15.82 -7.40 -13.21
N ALA A 58 16.61 -6.36 -12.95
CA ALA A 58 16.11 -5.01 -12.71
C ALA A 58 15.40 -4.42 -13.95
N TYR A 59 15.93 -4.66 -15.15
CA TYR A 59 15.31 -4.24 -16.41
C TYR A 59 13.95 -4.90 -16.65
N TYR A 60 13.84 -6.22 -16.45
CA TYR A 60 12.56 -6.93 -16.57
C TYR A 60 11.55 -6.49 -15.50
N GLN A 61 12.00 -6.22 -14.28
CA GLN A 61 11.16 -5.68 -13.22
C GLN A 61 10.65 -4.27 -13.55
N GLN A 62 11.49 -3.42 -14.14
CA GLN A 62 11.08 -2.10 -14.61
C GLN A 62 10.00 -2.18 -15.70
N GLN A 63 10.14 -3.11 -16.64
CA GLN A 63 9.11 -3.35 -17.67
C GLN A 63 7.79 -3.87 -17.09
N ALA A 64 7.84 -4.84 -16.16
CA ALA A 64 6.65 -5.35 -15.49
C ALA A 64 5.92 -4.26 -14.70
N ASN A 65 6.66 -3.40 -14.01
CA ASN A 65 6.10 -2.24 -13.32
C ASN A 65 5.45 -1.25 -14.30
N ALA A 66 6.08 -0.97 -15.45
CA ALA A 66 5.52 -0.08 -16.47
C ALA A 66 4.22 -0.65 -17.06
N GLN A 67 4.16 -1.96 -17.31
CA GLN A 67 2.94 -2.63 -17.79
C GLN A 67 1.82 -2.63 -16.74
N ALA A 68 2.16 -2.82 -15.46
CA ALA A 68 1.21 -2.71 -14.36
C ALA A 68 0.63 -1.29 -14.25
N TRP A 69 1.48 -0.25 -14.41
CA TRP A 69 1.04 1.14 -14.47
C TRP A 69 0.14 1.41 -15.68
N ALA A 70 0.48 0.89 -16.86
CA ALA A 70 -0.34 1.04 -18.06
C ALA A 70 -1.72 0.37 -17.90
N ALA A 71 -1.77 -0.85 -17.35
CA ALA A 71 -3.01 -1.57 -17.06
C ALA A 71 -3.87 -0.81 -16.03
N TYR A 72 -3.25 -0.29 -14.98
CA TYR A 72 -3.91 0.56 -13.99
C TYR A 72 -4.51 1.82 -14.64
N HIS A 73 -3.78 2.51 -15.51
CA HIS A 73 -4.30 3.69 -16.22
C HIS A 73 -5.41 3.36 -17.22
N ALA A 74 -5.32 2.21 -17.91
CA ALA A 74 -6.37 1.75 -18.81
C ALA A 74 -7.67 1.40 -18.05
N GLN A 75 -7.56 0.69 -16.92
CA GLN A 75 -8.69 0.39 -16.04
C GLN A 75 -9.36 1.67 -15.52
N GLN A 76 -8.57 2.69 -15.19
CA GLN A 76 -9.08 3.98 -14.79
C GLN A 76 -9.76 4.76 -15.90
N ALA A 77 -9.20 4.74 -17.12
CA ALA A 77 -9.84 5.36 -18.28
C ALA A 77 -11.19 4.71 -18.59
N ALA A 78 -11.26 3.38 -18.50
CA ALA A 78 -12.51 2.63 -18.64
C ALA A 78 -13.51 2.98 -17.51
N ALA A 79 -13.05 3.07 -16.27
CA ALA A 79 -13.88 3.45 -15.13
C ALA A 79 -14.40 4.90 -15.23
N ALA A 80 -13.58 5.83 -15.72
CA ALA A 80 -13.98 7.22 -15.96
C ALA A 80 -14.95 7.34 -17.15
N ALA A 81 -14.77 6.53 -18.20
CA ALA A 81 -15.73 6.43 -19.30
C ALA A 81 -17.07 5.86 -18.83
N ALA A 82 -17.05 4.77 -18.07
CA ALA A 82 -18.23 4.17 -17.46
C ALA A 82 -18.92 5.15 -16.50
N ALA A 83 -18.18 5.92 -15.72
CA ALA A 83 -18.75 6.94 -14.84
C ALA A 83 -19.37 8.12 -15.60
N ARG A 84 -18.81 8.52 -16.75
CA ARG A 84 -19.45 9.51 -17.63
C ARG A 84 -20.73 8.98 -18.28
N GLN A 85 -20.80 7.68 -18.53
CA GLN A 85 -21.98 7.01 -19.11
C GLN A 85 -23.05 6.70 -18.04
N ALA A 86 -22.64 6.38 -16.82
CA ALA A 86 -23.51 6.07 -15.68
C ALA A 86 -23.92 7.31 -14.88
N ALA A 87 -23.19 8.43 -15.03
CA ALA A 87 -23.68 9.73 -14.59
C ALA A 87 -25.05 9.92 -15.27
N PRO A 88 -26.12 10.16 -14.50
CA PRO A 88 -27.43 10.31 -15.09
C PRO A 88 -27.36 11.40 -16.16
N ALA A 89 -27.82 11.09 -17.37
CA ALA A 89 -28.15 12.10 -18.36
C ALA A 89 -28.93 13.19 -17.64
N ALA A 90 -28.55 14.45 -17.85
CA ALA A 90 -29.17 15.61 -17.20
C ALA A 90 -30.71 15.48 -17.26
N GLY A 91 -31.32 15.09 -16.14
CA GLY A 91 -32.73 14.65 -16.14
C GLY A 91 -33.16 13.88 -14.88
N ASN A 92 -32.27 13.14 -14.22
CA ASN A 92 -32.61 12.43 -12.98
C ASN A 92 -32.20 13.25 -11.74
N ALA A 93 -32.73 14.47 -11.59
CA ALA A 93 -32.43 15.33 -10.45
C ALA A 93 -33.15 14.85 -9.17
N GLN A 94 -32.81 13.64 -8.71
CA GLN A 94 -33.32 13.09 -7.45
C GLN A 94 -32.74 13.82 -6.24
N ILE A 95 -31.69 14.63 -6.41
CA ILE A 95 -31.09 15.44 -5.36
C ILE A 95 -31.22 16.94 -5.69
N ARG A 96 -31.65 17.72 -4.71
CA ARG A 96 -31.65 19.19 -4.74
C ARG A 96 -30.64 19.69 -3.71
N PHE A 97 -29.78 20.62 -4.12
CA PHE A 97 -28.80 21.28 -3.26
C PHE A 97 -29.14 22.76 -3.11
N ASP A 98 -29.20 23.27 -1.89
CA ASP A 98 -29.56 24.67 -1.59
C ASP A 98 -28.35 25.59 -1.38
N GLY A 99 -27.13 25.08 -1.58
CA GLY A 99 -25.88 25.77 -1.29
C GLY A 99 -25.22 25.31 0.01
N ARG A 100 -25.95 24.63 0.90
CA ARG A 100 -25.43 24.10 2.17
C ARG A 100 -25.89 22.68 2.46
N PHE A 101 -27.12 22.34 2.17
CA PHE A 101 -27.71 21.04 2.43
C PHE A 101 -28.29 20.46 1.15
N ALA A 102 -28.30 19.13 1.11
CA ALA A 102 -28.90 18.37 0.05
C ALA A 102 -30.20 17.71 0.52
N THR A 103 -31.15 17.55 -0.38
CA THR A 103 -32.42 16.88 -0.14
C THR A 103 -32.73 15.95 -1.30
N VAL A 104 -33.45 14.87 -1.05
CA VAL A 104 -33.95 13.95 -2.07
C VAL A 104 -35.46 13.83 -1.97
N GLY A 105 -36.13 13.45 -3.05
CA GLY A 105 -37.57 13.24 -3.05
C GLY A 105 -38.00 12.14 -2.08
N SER A 106 -39.25 12.20 -1.59
CA SER A 106 -39.80 11.18 -0.67
C SER A 106 -39.93 9.79 -1.30
N SER A 107 -39.98 9.70 -2.62
CA SER A 107 -39.96 8.43 -3.38
C SER A 107 -38.56 7.82 -3.54
N ALA A 108 -37.49 8.50 -3.11
CA ALA A 108 -36.15 7.96 -3.15
C ALA A 108 -36.05 6.73 -2.21
N PRO A 109 -35.19 5.73 -2.52
CA PRO A 109 -34.98 4.61 -1.60
C PRO A 109 -34.57 5.09 -0.20
N MET A 110 -35.11 4.47 0.84
CA MET A 110 -34.86 4.89 2.24
C MET A 110 -33.37 4.98 2.58
N ARG A 111 -32.56 4.04 2.08
CA ARG A 111 -31.08 4.05 2.24
C ARG A 111 -30.44 5.30 1.63
N LEU A 112 -30.96 5.79 0.49
CA LEU A 112 -30.49 7.03 -0.14
C LEU A 112 -30.89 8.26 0.68
N GLN A 113 -32.12 8.29 1.19
CA GLN A 113 -32.58 9.37 2.08
C GLN A 113 -31.71 9.48 3.33
N HIS A 114 -31.41 8.35 3.97
CA HIS A 114 -30.53 8.30 5.14
C HIS A 114 -29.10 8.72 4.82
N ALA A 115 -28.57 8.34 3.65
CA ALA A 115 -27.23 8.77 3.21
C ALA A 115 -27.15 10.30 3.06
N VAL A 116 -28.17 10.93 2.46
CA VAL A 116 -28.22 12.38 2.31
C VAL A 116 -28.37 13.08 3.66
N TYR A 117 -29.23 12.56 4.54
CA TYR A 117 -29.37 13.08 5.90
C TYR A 117 -28.03 13.01 6.66
N ALA A 118 -27.34 11.87 6.61
CA ALA A 118 -26.05 11.69 7.26
C ALA A 118 -24.95 12.60 6.68
N ALA A 119 -24.93 12.79 5.36
CA ALA A 119 -23.98 13.71 4.75
C ALA A 119 -24.28 15.17 5.15
N ASN A 120 -25.54 15.55 5.35
CA ASN A 120 -25.89 16.87 5.87
C ASN A 120 -25.38 17.10 7.31
N THR A 121 -25.37 16.08 8.19
CA THR A 121 -24.88 16.26 9.58
C THR A 121 -23.36 16.44 9.67
N LEU A 122 -22.64 16.01 8.63
CA LEU A 122 -21.19 16.19 8.51
C LEU A 122 -20.78 17.59 8.05
N GLN A 123 -21.72 18.40 7.53
CA GLN A 123 -21.44 19.77 7.12
C GLN A 123 -20.72 20.54 8.24
N ASN A 124 -19.63 21.21 7.90
CA ASN A 124 -18.79 22.02 8.79
C ASN A 124 -18.04 21.24 9.89
N LYS A 125 -18.06 19.91 9.90
CA LYS A 125 -17.16 19.15 10.77
C LYS A 125 -15.70 19.37 10.34
N PRO A 126 -14.75 19.45 11.29
CA PRO A 126 -13.32 19.59 10.99
C PRO A 126 -12.72 18.29 10.45
N TYR A 127 -11.61 18.43 9.73
CA TYR A 127 -10.80 17.30 9.29
C TYR A 127 -9.80 16.91 10.38
N VAL A 128 -9.79 15.65 10.79
CA VAL A 128 -8.73 15.07 11.64
C VAL A 128 -8.41 13.69 11.10
N ARG A 129 -7.13 13.41 10.81
CA ARG A 129 -6.66 12.09 10.39
C ARG A 129 -7.04 11.05 11.45
N GLY A 130 -7.74 9.99 11.06
CA GLY A 130 -8.28 8.96 11.96
C GLY A 130 -9.65 9.29 12.56
N GLY A 131 -10.20 10.49 12.34
CA GLY A 131 -11.51 10.87 12.85
C GLY A 131 -12.63 10.00 12.26
N GLY A 132 -13.54 9.54 13.12
CA GLY A 132 -14.65 8.66 12.74
C GLY A 132 -14.34 7.15 12.71
N HIS A 133 -13.11 6.73 13.04
CA HIS A 133 -12.72 5.30 13.03
C HIS A 133 -12.91 4.59 14.39
N SER A 134 -12.56 5.26 15.49
CA SER A 134 -12.71 4.69 16.84
C SER A 134 -14.14 4.79 17.37
N ARG A 135 -14.89 5.80 16.90
CA ARG A 135 -16.29 6.04 17.22
C ARG A 135 -16.99 6.57 15.98
N VAL A 136 -18.20 6.08 15.70
CA VAL A 136 -18.97 6.54 14.53
C VAL A 136 -19.40 7.98 14.72
N GLU A 137 -19.95 8.34 15.89
CA GLU A 137 -20.29 9.72 16.22
C GLU A 137 -19.06 10.44 16.78
N ASP A 138 -18.36 11.17 15.91
CA ASP A 138 -17.14 11.91 16.23
C ASP A 138 -17.30 13.43 16.07
N SER A 139 -16.43 14.18 16.73
CA SER A 139 -16.31 15.63 16.60
C SER A 139 -15.60 16.04 15.31
N ALA A 140 -14.81 15.15 14.70
CA ALA A 140 -14.04 15.38 13.48
C ALA A 140 -13.95 14.10 12.63
N TYR A 141 -13.73 14.24 11.33
CA TYR A 141 -13.70 13.09 10.42
C TYR A 141 -12.56 13.19 9.40
N ASP A 142 -11.92 12.06 9.09
CA ASP A 142 -11.06 11.95 7.91
C ASP A 142 -11.85 11.56 6.65
N CYS A 143 -11.15 11.40 5.52
CA CYS A 143 -11.77 11.07 4.24
C CYS A 143 -12.59 9.77 4.31
N SER A 144 -11.99 8.72 4.87
CA SER A 144 -12.58 7.39 5.01
C SER A 144 -13.57 7.27 6.15
N GLY A 145 -13.37 7.98 7.25
CA GLY A 145 -14.32 8.10 8.36
C GLY A 145 -15.59 8.82 7.92
N SER A 146 -15.49 9.85 7.07
CA SER A 146 -16.64 10.57 6.53
C SER A 146 -17.51 9.68 5.62
N VAL A 147 -16.89 8.94 4.69
CA VAL A 147 -17.61 8.00 3.82
C VAL A 147 -18.22 6.87 4.65
N SER A 148 -17.47 6.36 5.64
CA SER A 148 -17.95 5.34 6.56
C SER A 148 -19.17 5.80 7.35
N TYR A 149 -19.14 7.03 7.89
CA TYR A 149 -20.25 7.63 8.64
C TYR A 149 -21.53 7.62 7.80
N VAL A 150 -21.47 8.14 6.58
CA VAL A 150 -22.63 8.20 5.68
C VAL A 150 -23.19 6.81 5.41
N LEU A 151 -22.34 5.84 5.10
CA LEU A 151 -22.78 4.47 4.79
C LEU A 151 -23.33 3.74 6.03
N ILE A 152 -22.74 3.95 7.22
CA ILE A 152 -23.22 3.36 8.47
C ILE A 152 -24.61 3.91 8.82
N LYS A 153 -24.79 5.23 8.78
CA LYS A 153 -26.09 5.87 9.06
C LYS A 153 -27.15 5.53 8.02
N ALA A 154 -26.74 5.13 6.81
CA ALA A 154 -27.61 4.59 5.77
C ALA A 154 -27.88 3.08 5.87
N GLY A 155 -27.30 2.38 6.84
CA GLY A 155 -27.42 0.92 7.00
C GLY A 155 -26.72 0.11 5.90
N LEU A 156 -25.74 0.72 5.22
CA LEU A 156 -24.98 0.14 4.09
C LEU A 156 -23.61 -0.40 4.53
N LEU A 157 -23.14 0.00 5.70
CA LEU A 157 -21.86 -0.44 6.26
C LEU A 157 -22.02 -0.70 7.76
N ARG A 158 -21.32 -1.72 8.29
CA ARG A 158 -21.45 -2.14 9.70
C ARG A 158 -20.41 -1.49 10.62
N SER A 159 -19.23 -1.17 10.09
CA SER A 159 -18.11 -0.60 10.85
C SER A 159 -17.26 0.30 9.95
N PRO A 160 -16.54 1.29 10.50
CA PRO A 160 -15.67 2.15 9.70
C PRO A 160 -14.62 1.36 8.91
N LEU A 161 -14.33 1.84 7.70
CA LEU A 161 -13.31 1.31 6.82
C LEU A 161 -12.25 2.37 6.55
N SER A 162 -11.00 1.95 6.39
CA SER A 162 -9.94 2.78 5.84
C SER A 162 -10.11 3.01 4.34
N SER A 163 -9.43 4.04 3.80
CA SER A 163 -9.41 4.29 2.35
C SER A 163 -8.90 3.09 1.55
N ALA A 164 -7.96 2.31 2.10
CA ALA A 164 -7.48 1.07 1.49
C ALA A 164 -8.56 -0.03 1.50
N ALA A 165 -9.27 -0.21 2.62
CA ALA A 165 -10.30 -1.24 2.74
C ALA A 165 -11.51 -0.99 1.82
N PHE A 166 -11.82 0.27 1.50
CA PHE A 166 -12.86 0.61 0.53
C PHE A 166 -12.59 0.06 -0.88
N ALA A 167 -11.35 -0.30 -1.22
CA ALA A 167 -11.03 -0.90 -2.52
C ALA A 167 -11.78 -2.22 -2.78
N SER A 168 -12.16 -2.92 -1.71
CA SER A 168 -12.88 -4.19 -1.76
C SER A 168 -14.34 -4.09 -1.30
N TYR A 169 -14.82 -2.89 -0.99
CA TYR A 169 -16.20 -2.68 -0.54
C TYR A 169 -17.18 -2.64 -1.72
N GLY A 170 -18.34 -3.27 -1.54
CA GLY A 170 -19.45 -3.23 -2.50
C GLY A 170 -19.08 -3.80 -3.87
N GLU A 171 -19.77 -3.36 -4.91
CA GLU A 171 -19.55 -3.78 -6.29
C GLU A 171 -18.60 -2.82 -7.03
N PRO A 172 -17.82 -3.32 -8.02
CA PRO A 172 -16.97 -2.47 -8.85
C PRO A 172 -17.81 -1.56 -9.76
N GLY A 173 -17.29 -0.36 -10.03
CA GLY A 173 -17.91 0.59 -10.95
C GLY A 173 -18.80 1.63 -10.27
N PRO A 174 -19.30 2.61 -11.05
CA PRO A 174 -20.22 3.62 -10.56
C PRO A 174 -21.57 3.00 -10.18
N GLY A 175 -22.16 3.50 -9.10
CA GLY A 175 -23.51 3.13 -8.65
C GLY A 175 -24.58 4.02 -9.24
N ARG A 176 -25.84 3.57 -9.16
CA ARG A 176 -27.01 4.29 -9.70
C ARG A 176 -27.25 5.63 -9.02
N PHE A 177 -27.05 5.67 -7.71
CA PHE A 177 -27.22 6.82 -6.84
C PHE A 177 -25.94 7.11 -6.07
N ILE A 178 -25.27 6.09 -5.53
CA ILE A 178 -24.09 6.29 -4.68
C ILE A 178 -22.87 5.71 -5.39
N THR A 179 -21.89 6.56 -5.66
CA THR A 179 -20.56 6.12 -6.11
C THR A 179 -19.52 6.54 -5.09
N ILE A 180 -18.71 5.58 -4.64
CA ILE A 180 -17.56 5.77 -3.78
C ILE A 180 -16.34 5.78 -4.67
N TRP A 181 -15.56 6.85 -4.58
CA TRP A 181 -14.36 7.04 -5.36
C TRP A 181 -13.16 6.72 -4.50
N VAL A 182 -12.48 5.62 -4.82
CA VAL A 182 -11.43 5.06 -3.96
C VAL A 182 -10.07 5.22 -4.60
N LYS A 183 -9.16 5.89 -3.89
CA LYS A 183 -7.73 5.80 -4.13
C LYS A 183 -7.08 5.15 -2.90
N PRO A 184 -6.78 3.84 -2.96
CA PRO A 184 -6.40 3.05 -1.78
C PRO A 184 -5.21 3.66 -1.03
N GLY A 185 -5.33 3.81 0.28
CA GLY A 185 -4.27 4.36 1.14
C GLY A 185 -4.09 5.88 1.08
N GLU A 186 -4.66 6.57 0.09
CA GLU A 186 -4.48 8.02 -0.11
C GLU A 186 -5.76 8.81 0.20
N HIS A 187 -6.85 8.54 -0.54
CA HIS A 187 -8.08 9.32 -0.43
C HIS A 187 -9.32 8.52 -0.80
N VAL A 188 -10.43 8.82 -0.16
CA VAL A 188 -11.74 8.28 -0.54
C VAL A 188 -12.79 9.37 -0.33
N PHE A 189 -13.74 9.45 -1.25
CA PHE A 189 -14.89 10.34 -1.13
C PHE A 189 -16.08 9.69 -1.84
N MET A 190 -17.24 10.34 -1.85
CA MET A 190 -18.40 9.80 -2.54
C MET A 190 -19.18 10.87 -3.30
N THR A 191 -19.96 10.42 -4.27
CA THR A 191 -21.00 11.20 -4.93
C THR A 191 -22.35 10.55 -4.65
N ILE A 192 -23.32 11.36 -4.24
CA ILE A 192 -24.70 10.94 -4.01
C ILE A 192 -25.57 11.69 -5.03
N CYS A 193 -26.18 10.95 -5.95
CA CYS A 193 -26.88 11.48 -7.12
C CYS A 193 -26.04 12.51 -7.89
N GLY A 194 -24.73 12.25 -8.01
CA GLY A 194 -23.77 13.15 -8.66
C GLY A 194 -23.24 14.30 -7.80
N LEU A 195 -23.90 14.65 -6.68
CA LEU A 195 -23.39 15.69 -5.77
C LEU A 195 -22.24 15.14 -4.93
N ARG A 196 -21.11 15.82 -4.92
CA ARG A 196 -19.90 15.36 -4.24
C ARG A 196 -19.92 15.65 -2.75
N MET A 197 -19.67 14.62 -1.94
CA MET A 197 -19.38 14.72 -0.51
C MET A 197 -17.91 14.34 -0.29
N ASP A 198 -17.09 15.31 0.14
CA ASP A 198 -15.63 15.17 0.16
C ASP A 198 -14.99 16.00 1.28
N THR A 199 -13.85 15.54 1.79
CA THR A 199 -13.02 16.29 2.73
C THR A 199 -11.98 17.17 2.03
N PHE A 200 -11.61 16.86 0.79
CA PHE A 200 -10.66 17.68 0.03
C PHE A 200 -11.35 18.86 -0.67
N GLY A 201 -10.82 20.08 -0.49
CA GLY A 201 -11.35 21.27 -1.16
C GLY A 201 -10.57 22.56 -0.90
N GLN A 202 -11.25 23.65 -0.53
CA GLN A 202 -10.73 25.02 -0.69
C GLN A 202 -9.77 25.49 0.41
N VAL A 203 -9.86 24.93 1.62
CA VAL A 203 -9.03 25.31 2.77
C VAL A 203 -8.37 24.06 3.37
N THR A 204 -7.18 24.21 3.94
CA THR A 204 -6.49 23.15 4.68
C THR A 204 -7.21 22.87 6.00
N GLY A 205 -7.42 21.60 6.36
CA GLY A 205 -8.07 21.21 7.62
C GLY A 205 -9.62 21.26 7.60
N GLU A 206 -10.18 21.67 6.47
CA GLU A 206 -11.61 21.66 6.21
C GLU A 206 -12.10 20.21 6.09
N GLY A 207 -12.97 19.74 7.01
CA GLY A 207 -13.50 18.37 7.00
C GLY A 207 -14.56 18.09 5.92
N PRO A 208 -15.41 17.07 6.10
CA PRO A 208 -16.36 16.66 5.07
C PRO A 208 -17.42 17.74 4.79
N ARG A 209 -17.70 17.99 3.51
CA ARG A 209 -18.85 18.79 3.09
C ARG A 209 -19.29 18.50 1.65
N TRP A 210 -20.51 18.91 1.34
CA TRP A 210 -21.02 18.99 -0.02
C TRP A 210 -20.19 19.97 -0.84
N ARG A 211 -19.85 19.57 -2.07
CA ARG A 211 -19.05 20.34 -3.02
C ARG A 211 -19.73 20.31 -4.38
N THR A 212 -19.91 21.49 -4.96
CA THR A 212 -20.43 21.66 -6.33
C THR A 212 -19.32 21.73 -7.37
N LYS A 213 -18.13 22.19 -6.98
CA LYS A 213 -16.97 22.25 -7.87
C LYS A 213 -16.55 20.85 -8.27
N SER A 214 -16.37 20.61 -9.57
CA SER A 214 -15.80 19.37 -10.10
C SER A 214 -14.40 19.10 -9.53
N ARG A 215 -13.98 17.83 -9.55
CA ARG A 215 -12.59 17.42 -9.29
C ARG A 215 -12.15 16.45 -10.35
N SER A 216 -10.84 16.31 -10.49
CA SER A 216 -10.29 15.17 -11.20
C SER A 216 -10.59 13.88 -10.43
N TYR A 217 -11.04 12.88 -11.19
CA TYR A 217 -11.18 11.49 -10.76
C TYR A 217 -9.97 10.63 -11.16
N ALA A 218 -8.91 11.24 -11.71
CA ALA A 218 -7.67 10.54 -11.98
C ALA A 218 -7.09 9.97 -10.68
N GLY A 219 -6.74 8.69 -10.71
CA GLY A 219 -6.29 7.90 -9.59
C GLY A 219 -7.40 7.22 -8.78
N PHE A 220 -8.69 7.44 -9.10
CA PHE A 220 -9.80 6.89 -8.34
C PHE A 220 -10.48 5.74 -9.07
N THR A 221 -10.69 4.64 -8.34
CA THR A 221 -11.49 3.50 -8.78
C THR A 221 -12.88 3.61 -8.17
N PRO A 222 -13.96 3.68 -8.97
CA PRO A 222 -15.31 3.75 -8.47
C PRO A 222 -15.77 2.39 -7.91
N ARG A 223 -16.51 2.44 -6.80
CA ARG A 223 -17.21 1.34 -6.15
C ARG A 223 -18.61 1.81 -5.76
N HIS A 224 -19.55 0.90 -5.54
CA HIS A 224 -20.87 1.28 -5.03
C HIS A 224 -21.46 0.22 -4.09
N PRO A 225 -22.34 0.60 -3.15
CA PRO A 225 -23.10 -0.37 -2.38
C PRO A 225 -24.04 -1.17 -3.30
N ALA A 226 -24.15 -2.49 -3.08
CA ALA A 226 -24.99 -3.35 -3.91
C ALA A 226 -26.45 -2.85 -3.95
N GLY A 227 -27.01 -2.76 -5.16
CA GLY A 227 -28.38 -2.29 -5.40
C GLY A 227 -28.59 -0.77 -5.36
N LEU A 228 -27.51 0.03 -5.29
CA LEU A 228 -27.56 1.50 -5.25
C LEU A 228 -26.62 2.17 -6.25
#